data_AF-A0A413RZZ5-F1
#
_entry.id   AF-A0A413RZZ5-F1
#
_cell.length_a   1.000
_cell.length_b   1.000
_cell.length_c   1.000
_cell.angle_alpha   90.00
_cell.angle_beta   90.00
_cell.angle_gamma   90.00
#
_symmetry.space_group_name_H-M   'P 1'
#
loop_
_entity.id
_entity.type
_entity.pdbx_description
1 polymer ?
#
loop_
_entity_poly.entity_id
_entity_poly.type
_entity_poly.pdbx_seq_one_letter_code
_entity_poly.pdbx_strand_id
1 'polypeptide(L)'
;MLNIEYYKDELKEIIIRNIGINAITGKPKMCDDLFCLDCVFNDRDACSPKKVEQWLQSEHVEQVDWSKVKVDTPILVKDTEEGEWQKRHFSGVKNGKVYAWHDGLTSWSAIGGCERSWKYAKLAESED
;
A
#
# COMPACT_ATOMS: atom_id res chain seq x y z
N MET A 1 -0.41 -39.01 -5.79
CA MET A 1 0.37 -37.77 -5.68
C MET A 1 0.01 -36.91 -6.88
N LEU A 2 -0.52 -35.73 -6.63
CA LEU A 2 -0.88 -34.79 -7.69
C LEU A 2 0.36 -34.00 -8.11
N ASN A 3 0.38 -33.45 -9.32
CA ASN A 3 1.50 -32.65 -9.80
C ASN A 3 1.80 -31.46 -8.89
N ILE A 4 0.77 -30.84 -8.29
CA ILE A 4 0.94 -29.74 -7.33
C ILE A 4 1.68 -30.16 -6.05
N GLU A 5 1.56 -31.42 -5.65
CA GLU A 5 2.24 -31.97 -4.48
C GLU A 5 3.68 -32.39 -4.84
N TYR A 6 3.85 -33.00 -6.02
CA TYR A 6 5.15 -33.46 -6.51
C TYR A 6 6.10 -32.30 -6.81
N TYR A 7 5.61 -31.22 -7.43
CA TYR A 7 6.40 -30.04 -7.81
C TYR A 7 6.26 -28.86 -6.84
N LYS A 8 5.89 -29.11 -5.57
CA LYS A 8 5.53 -28.05 -4.62
C LYS A 8 6.64 -27.01 -4.45
N ASP A 9 7.89 -27.44 -4.34
CA ASP A 9 9.02 -26.55 -4.06
C ASP A 9 9.42 -25.75 -5.30
N GLU A 10 9.41 -26.37 -6.48
CA GLU A 10 9.64 -25.69 -7.76
C GLU A 10 8.53 -24.68 -8.06
N LEU A 11 7.28 -25.05 -7.84
CA LEU A 11 6.13 -24.14 -8.01
C LEU A 11 6.23 -22.96 -7.04
N LYS A 12 6.66 -23.18 -5.80
CA LYS A 12 6.86 -22.10 -4.82
C LYS A 12 7.92 -21.11 -5.31
N GLU A 13 9.06 -21.59 -5.82
CA GLU A 13 10.12 -20.72 -6.35
C GLU A 13 9.64 -19.92 -7.56
N ILE A 14 8.91 -20.56 -8.49
CA ILE A 14 8.31 -19.89 -9.65
C ILE A 14 7.34 -18.80 -9.21
N ILE A 15 6.46 -19.08 -8.24
CA ILE A 15 5.49 -18.10 -7.74
C ILE A 15 6.21 -16.91 -7.09
N ILE A 16 7.21 -17.15 -6.24
CA ILE A 16 7.98 -16.10 -5.57
C ILE A 16 8.64 -15.14 -6.57
N ARG A 17 9.12 -15.65 -7.70
CA ARG A 17 9.75 -14.83 -8.75
C ARG A 17 8.77 -13.99 -9.56
N ASN A 18 7.48 -14.34 -9.56
CA ASN A 18 6.46 -13.73 -10.42
C ASN A 18 5.38 -12.96 -9.66
N ILE A 19 5.53 -12.78 -8.35
CA ILE A 19 4.56 -12.06 -7.51
C ILE A 19 4.97 -10.59 -7.32
N GLY A 20 4.01 -9.69 -7.49
CA GLY A 20 4.09 -8.29 -7.09
C GLY A 20 3.07 -8.00 -5.99
N ILE A 21 3.36 -7.05 -5.11
CA ILE A 21 2.41 -6.63 -4.06
C ILE A 21 1.88 -5.26 -4.44
N ASN A 22 0.57 -5.12 -4.62
CA ASN A 22 -0.04 -3.83 -4.92
C ASN A 22 0.14 -2.88 -3.73
N ALA A 23 0.77 -1.73 -3.93
CA ALA A 23 1.10 -0.78 -2.88
C ALA A 23 -0.14 -0.10 -2.25
N ILE A 24 -1.28 -0.13 -2.93
CA ILE A 24 -2.55 0.46 -2.47
C ILE A 24 -3.33 -0.54 -1.62
N THR A 25 -3.47 -1.78 -2.13
CA THR A 25 -4.35 -2.78 -1.50
C THR A 25 -3.61 -3.79 -0.65
N GLY A 26 -2.28 -3.88 -0.78
CA GLY A 26 -1.44 -4.87 -0.07
C GLY A 26 -1.61 -6.28 -0.56
N LYS A 27 -2.34 -6.46 -1.66
CA LYS A 27 -2.70 -7.77 -2.15
C LYS A 27 -1.64 -8.25 -3.14
N PRO A 28 -1.31 -9.55 -3.11
CA PRO A 28 -0.47 -10.14 -4.14
C PRO A 28 -1.19 -10.10 -5.49
N LYS A 29 -0.43 -9.81 -6.53
CA LYS A 29 -0.80 -9.87 -7.95
C LYS A 29 0.32 -10.54 -8.74
N MET A 30 0.03 -10.95 -9.97
CA MET A 30 1.09 -11.26 -10.92
C MET A 30 1.90 -9.99 -11.18
N CYS A 31 3.22 -10.11 -11.22
CA CYS A 31 4.13 -9.00 -11.49
C CYS A 31 3.77 -8.32 -12.82
N ASP A 32 3.42 -9.11 -13.84
CA ASP A 32 3.03 -8.62 -15.16
C ASP A 32 1.71 -7.82 -15.15
N ASP A 33 0.86 -8.01 -14.14
CA ASP A 33 -0.41 -7.29 -13.97
C ASP A 33 -0.27 -6.00 -13.14
N LEU A 34 0.96 -5.63 -12.74
CA LEU A 34 1.22 -4.52 -11.83
C LEU A 34 2.37 -3.65 -12.36
N PHE A 35 2.12 -2.34 -12.50
CA PHE A 35 3.22 -1.42 -12.81
C PHE A 35 4.24 -1.41 -11.66
N CYS A 36 5.54 -1.39 -11.99
CA CYS A 36 6.59 -1.41 -10.96
C CYS A 36 6.45 -0.27 -9.93
N LEU A 37 5.97 0.90 -10.36
CA LEU A 37 5.71 2.06 -9.50
C LEU A 37 4.57 1.84 -8.51
N ASP A 38 3.62 0.96 -8.86
CA ASP A 38 2.47 0.59 -8.03
C ASP A 38 2.75 -0.68 -7.20
N CYS A 39 3.98 -1.21 -7.26
CA CYS A 39 4.42 -2.35 -6.48
C CYS A 39 5.13 -1.89 -5.21
N VAL A 40 4.89 -2.55 -4.07
CA VAL A 40 5.54 -2.26 -2.78
C VAL A 40 7.07 -2.30 -2.89
N PHE A 41 7.62 -3.14 -3.77
CA PHE A 41 9.07 -3.25 -3.96
C PHE A 41 9.67 -2.05 -4.71
N ASN A 42 8.86 -1.33 -5.50
CA ASN A 42 9.14 -0.07 -6.22
C ASN A 42 10.59 0.18 -6.69
N ASP A 43 11.26 -0.85 -7.19
CA ASP A 43 12.66 -0.77 -7.58
C ASP A 43 12.94 -1.87 -8.62
N ARG A 44 13.23 -1.46 -9.86
CA ARG A 44 13.47 -2.39 -10.97
C ARG A 44 14.75 -3.21 -10.79
N ASP A 45 15.72 -2.69 -10.03
CA ASP A 45 16.97 -3.38 -9.73
C ASP A 45 16.83 -4.28 -8.48
N ALA A 46 15.72 -4.16 -7.74
CA ALA A 46 15.54 -4.80 -6.44
C ALA A 46 14.26 -5.64 -6.28
N CYS A 47 13.63 -6.06 -7.39
CA CYS A 47 12.74 -7.24 -7.43
C CYS A 47 13.55 -8.53 -7.18
N SER A 48 14.14 -8.62 -6.00
CA SER A 48 14.88 -9.79 -5.54
C SER A 48 13.92 -10.79 -4.91
N PRO A 49 14.02 -12.09 -5.25
CA PRO A 49 13.29 -13.15 -4.56
C PRO A 49 13.41 -13.06 -3.04
N LYS A 50 14.55 -12.58 -2.52
CA LYS A 50 14.77 -12.38 -1.08
C LYS A 50 13.80 -11.36 -0.45
N LYS A 51 13.46 -10.27 -1.14
CA LYS A 51 12.52 -9.27 -0.61
C LYS A 51 11.09 -9.83 -0.57
N VAL A 52 10.73 -10.61 -1.57
CA VAL A 52 9.44 -11.33 -1.61
C VAL A 52 9.38 -12.36 -0.49
N GLU A 53 10.44 -13.13 -0.27
CA GLU A 53 10.54 -14.09 0.84
C GLU A 53 10.42 -13.40 2.20
N GLN A 54 11.12 -12.27 2.41
CA GLN A 54 11.00 -11.46 3.61
C GLN A 54 9.56 -10.96 3.82
N TRP A 55 8.91 -10.49 2.76
CA TRP A 55 7.51 -10.09 2.83
C TRP A 55 6.58 -11.27 3.18
N LEU A 56 6.80 -12.44 2.58
CA LEU A 56 6.03 -13.67 2.88
C LEU A 56 6.20 -14.15 4.33
N GLN A 57 7.34 -13.83 4.96
CA GLN A 57 7.63 -14.13 6.36
C GLN A 57 7.18 -13.02 7.33
N SER A 58 6.81 -11.85 6.83
CA SER A 58 6.31 -10.75 7.65
C SER A 58 4.89 -11.00 8.12
N GLU A 59 4.52 -10.45 9.28
CA GLU A 59 3.14 -10.51 9.76
C GLU A 59 2.20 -9.82 8.77
N HIS A 60 1.05 -10.44 8.52
CA HIS A 60 0.06 -9.86 7.63
C HIS A 60 -0.54 -8.61 8.28
N VAL A 61 -0.23 -7.44 7.72
CA VAL A 61 -0.88 -6.19 8.08
C VAL A 61 -2.12 -6.03 7.22
N GLU A 62 -3.30 -5.98 7.84
CA GLU A 62 -4.55 -5.74 7.14
C GLU A 62 -4.52 -4.34 6.50
N GLN A 63 -4.36 -4.30 5.18
CA GLN A 63 -4.26 -3.04 4.45
C GLN A 63 -5.66 -2.50 4.11
N VAL A 64 -5.85 -1.22 4.42
CA VAL A 64 -7.08 -0.50 4.12
C VAL A 64 -7.21 -0.32 2.60
N ASP A 65 -8.35 -0.71 2.05
CA ASP A 65 -8.69 -0.45 0.64
C ASP A 65 -9.07 1.02 0.46
N TRP A 66 -8.06 1.88 0.28
CA TRP A 66 -8.20 3.33 0.16
C TRP A 66 -9.10 3.78 -1.00
N SER A 67 -9.33 2.92 -2.00
CA SER A 67 -10.27 3.22 -3.10
C SER A 67 -11.73 3.29 -2.66
N LYS A 68 -12.05 2.69 -1.51
CA LYS A 68 -13.39 2.66 -0.92
C LYS A 68 -13.57 3.64 0.23
N VAL A 69 -12.49 4.27 0.68
CA VAL A 69 -12.54 5.27 1.75
C VAL A 69 -13.17 6.55 1.19
N LYS A 70 -14.14 7.12 1.92
CA LYS A 70 -14.82 8.35 1.50
C LYS A 70 -13.90 9.55 1.67
N VAL A 71 -13.99 10.52 0.76
CA VAL A 71 -13.36 11.84 0.94
C VAL A 71 -13.79 12.41 2.30
N ASP A 72 -12.87 13.10 2.94
CA ASP A 72 -12.96 13.67 4.29
C ASP A 72 -13.00 12.68 5.45
N THR A 73 -12.76 11.38 5.21
CA THR A 73 -12.57 10.42 6.31
C THR A 73 -11.34 10.81 7.15
N PRO A 74 -11.44 10.89 8.48
CA PRO A 74 -10.29 11.12 9.36
C PRO A 74 -9.24 10.00 9.24
N ILE A 75 -7.99 10.40 9.03
CA ILE A 75 -6.85 9.50 8.85
C ILE A 75 -5.64 10.01 9.62
N LEU A 76 -4.74 9.08 9.94
CA LEU A 76 -3.41 9.38 10.46
C LEU A 76 -2.39 9.17 9.35
N VAL A 77 -1.53 10.15 9.12
CA VAL A 77 -0.52 10.13 8.05
C VAL A 77 0.87 10.53 8.54
N LYS A 78 1.91 10.02 7.88
CA LYS A 78 3.31 10.44 8.10
C LYS A 78 4.17 10.14 6.86
N ASP A 79 5.27 10.87 6.71
CA ASP A 79 6.19 10.72 5.57
C ASP A 79 7.38 9.79 5.85
N THR A 80 7.75 9.63 7.11
CA THR A 80 8.87 8.79 7.55
C THR A 80 8.41 7.76 8.56
N GLU A 81 9.13 6.65 8.67
CA GLU A 81 8.79 5.55 9.60
C GLU A 81 8.90 5.98 11.06
N GLU A 82 9.90 6.80 11.41
CA GLU A 82 10.12 7.35 12.75
C GLU A 82 9.31 8.63 13.03
N GLY A 83 8.60 9.15 12.03
CA GLY A 83 7.82 10.38 12.15
C GLY A 83 6.56 10.24 13.00
N GLU A 84 6.13 11.35 13.59
CA GLU A 84 4.87 11.43 14.31
C GLU A 84 3.66 11.31 13.37
N TRP A 85 2.61 10.65 13.85
CA TRP A 85 1.35 10.54 13.13
C TRP A 85 0.58 11.86 13.17
N GLN A 86 0.26 12.40 11.99
CA GLN A 86 -0.50 13.63 11.86
C GLN A 86 -1.96 13.33 11.56
N LYS A 87 -2.88 13.96 12.30
CA LYS A 87 -4.32 13.89 12.04
C LYS A 87 -4.66 14.72 10.81
N ARG A 88 -5.27 14.08 9.79
CA ARG A 88 -5.69 14.71 8.53
C ARG A 88 -7.01 14.13 8.05
N HIS A 89 -7.55 14.70 6.98
CA HIS A 89 -8.73 14.20 6.29
C HIS A 89 -8.33 13.67 4.90
N PHE A 90 -8.81 12.49 4.54
CA PHE A 90 -8.53 11.84 3.27
C PHE A 90 -9.08 12.66 2.09
N SER A 91 -8.26 12.89 1.05
CA SER A 91 -8.70 13.60 -0.16
C SER A 91 -8.85 12.69 -1.37
N GLY A 92 -8.21 11.52 -1.36
CA GLY A 92 -8.30 10.54 -2.44
C GLY A 92 -7.03 9.72 -2.64
N VAL A 93 -7.04 8.86 -3.67
CA VAL A 93 -5.85 8.15 -4.14
C VAL A 93 -5.48 8.68 -5.52
N LYS A 94 -4.21 9.06 -5.73
CA LYS A 94 -3.68 9.49 -7.03
C LYS A 94 -2.30 8.86 -7.23
N ASN A 95 -2.05 8.27 -8.41
CA ASN A 95 -0.77 7.62 -8.75
C ASN A 95 -0.26 6.67 -7.65
N GLY A 96 -1.15 5.83 -7.12
CA GLY A 96 -0.81 4.84 -6.09
C GLY A 96 -0.53 5.41 -4.69
N LYS A 97 -0.69 6.72 -4.46
CA LYS A 97 -0.44 7.35 -3.16
C LYS A 97 -1.74 7.83 -2.54
N VAL A 98 -1.80 7.72 -1.21
CA VAL A 98 -2.86 8.32 -0.40
C VAL A 98 -2.62 9.83 -0.33
N TYR A 99 -3.64 10.61 -0.65
CA TYR A 99 -3.64 12.05 -0.50
C TYR A 99 -4.53 12.45 0.68
N ALA A 100 -4.08 13.48 1.38
CA ALA A 100 -4.83 14.11 2.46
C ALA A 100 -4.82 15.63 2.28
N TRP A 101 -5.86 16.28 2.78
CA TRP A 101 -5.91 17.74 2.86
C TRP A 101 -4.85 18.26 3.83
N HIS A 102 -4.16 19.32 3.44
CA HIS A 102 -3.20 20.00 4.30
C HIS A 102 -3.89 20.81 5.40
N ASP A 103 -3.17 21.11 6.50
CA ASP A 103 -3.63 22.00 7.57
C ASP A 103 -4.99 21.67 8.21
N GLY A 104 -5.40 20.40 8.21
CA GLY A 104 -6.68 19.97 8.79
C GLY A 104 -7.90 20.40 7.98
N LEU A 105 -7.71 20.87 6.75
CA LEU A 105 -8.78 21.21 5.82
C LEU A 105 -9.62 19.97 5.45
N THR A 106 -10.73 20.23 4.79
CA THR A 106 -11.63 19.23 4.19
C THR A 106 -12.00 19.66 2.78
N SER A 107 -12.75 18.84 2.05
CA SER A 107 -13.27 19.21 0.73
C SER A 107 -14.11 20.49 0.73
N TRP A 108 -14.66 20.89 1.88
CA TRP A 108 -15.44 22.12 2.04
C TRP A 108 -14.59 23.38 2.13
N SER A 109 -13.44 23.31 2.80
CA SER A 109 -12.58 24.46 3.11
C SER A 109 -11.30 24.53 2.25
N ALA A 110 -10.95 23.43 1.59
CA ALA A 110 -9.76 23.36 0.76
C ALA A 110 -9.90 24.19 -0.52
N ILE A 111 -8.90 25.03 -0.77
CA ILE A 111 -8.71 25.73 -2.04
C ILE A 111 -7.85 24.83 -2.94
N GLY A 112 -7.95 24.98 -4.27
CA GLY A 112 -7.18 24.17 -5.21
C GLY A 112 -5.69 24.12 -4.87
N GLY A 113 -5.11 22.91 -4.81
CA GLY A 113 -3.69 22.68 -4.49
C GLY A 113 -3.39 22.37 -3.02
N CYS A 114 -4.39 22.31 -2.14
CA CYS A 114 -4.22 21.96 -0.71
C CYS A 114 -4.03 20.45 -0.44
N GLU A 115 -3.97 19.60 -1.46
CA GLU A 115 -3.79 18.15 -1.29
C GLU A 115 -2.30 17.77 -1.27
N ARG A 116 -1.91 16.89 -0.35
CA ARG A 116 -0.55 16.36 -0.25
C ARG A 116 -0.57 14.84 -0.24
N SER A 117 0.36 14.22 -0.97
CA SER A 117 0.58 12.78 -0.92
C SER A 117 1.36 12.40 0.33
N TRP A 118 1.01 11.29 0.97
CA TRP A 118 1.70 10.76 2.15
C TRP A 118 2.24 9.36 1.90
N LYS A 119 3.39 9.04 2.48
CA LYS A 119 4.04 7.72 2.33
C LYS A 119 3.35 6.63 3.18
N TYR A 120 2.92 6.98 4.39
CA TYR A 120 2.22 6.08 5.30
C TYR A 120 0.89 6.68 5.71
N ALA A 121 -0.16 5.86 5.73
CA ALA A 121 -1.50 6.24 6.16
C ALA A 121 -2.18 5.08 6.89
N LYS A 122 -3.01 5.39 7.88
CA LYS A 122 -3.97 4.47 8.49
C LYS A 122 -5.26 5.20 8.84
N LEU A 123 -6.37 4.48 8.96
CA LEU A 123 -7.61 5.07 9.46
C LEU A 123 -7.37 5.60 10.87
N ALA A 124 -7.92 6.77 11.18
CA ALA A 124 -8.03 7.17 12.57
C ALA A 124 -9.05 6.23 13.22
N GLU A 125 -8.67 5.52 14.27
CA GLU A 125 -9.63 4.79 15.08
C GLU A 125 -10.65 5.80 15.61
N SER A 126 -11.93 5.56 15.36
CA SER A 126 -12.99 6.30 16.02
C SER A 126 -12.86 5.99 17.50
N GLU A 127 -12.57 7.01 18.31
CA GLU A 127 -12.93 6.96 19.73
C GLU A 127 -14.47 6.90 19.74
N ASP A 128 -15.02 5.70 19.98
CA ASP A 128 -16.41 5.51 20.37
C ASP A 128 -16.67 6.12 21.76
#